data_AF-E6V4D6-F1
#
_entry.id   AF-E6V4D6-F1
#
_cell.length_a   1.000
_cell.length_b   1.000
_cell.length_c   1.000
_cell.angle_alpha   90.00
_cell.angle_beta   90.00
_cell.angle_gamma   90.00
#
_symmetry.space_group_name_H-M   'P 1'
#
loop_
_entity.id
_entity.type
_entity.pdbx_description
1 polymer ?
#
loop_
_entity_poly.entity_id
_entity_poly.type
_entity_poly.pdbx_seq_one_letter_code
_entity_poly.pdbx_strand_id
1 'polypeptide(L)'
;MDSPINDPVNEQSAATLATELAAPTVSRAYRCQCGRPVFLRNSECLACHTPLGYVIDRLGVMPLAPAEGGGALPDTFTVFGDPHGKTYRRCANLMTPAACSWMVPAAREGEEAPADVHGLAPGYCLACSVTRTIPDLSVEAHGVFWGKLEQAKRRLISQLLALGLPVVSRHADPVHGLAFDFLSNMPGGPHVMTGHEDGVITLNAEEAEDAVRERIRAEMREPYRTLLGHFRHEIGHYYWDLLVQPTHWLDDYRALFGDERADYAASLQTHYEQGPPPDWADRFVSSYASTHPWEDWAETWAHYLHMADTADTAMSFGVDATNVELTSDLFTADDLSQPDHPDAAKFLDFINGWVLLTNVLNELSRSMGQPDYYPFVLPRAAVGKLQFIHRVITEQRAGSAPTMVVASDVAATEPEPAEPAPEQTQTQTQSQGGAQS
;
A
#
# COMPACT_ATOMS: atom_id res chain seq x y z
N MET A 1 20.59 -50.96 -45.65
CA MET A 1 20.63 -49.51 -45.92
C MET A 1 19.20 -49.05 -45.80
N ASP A 2 18.76 -48.94 -44.55
CA ASP A 2 17.37 -48.72 -44.20
C ASP A 2 17.14 -47.22 -44.04
N SER A 3 16.20 -46.69 -44.81
CA SER A 3 15.68 -45.33 -44.64
C SER A 3 14.45 -45.40 -43.77
N PRO A 4 14.37 -44.65 -42.65
CA PRO A 4 13.10 -44.41 -41.99
C PRO A 4 12.50 -43.06 -42.41
N ILE A 5 11.24 -43.18 -42.78
CA ILE A 5 10.10 -42.28 -42.69
C ILE A 5 10.31 -41.12 -41.69
N ASN A 6 10.20 -39.88 -42.18
CA ASN A 6 10.03 -38.68 -41.35
C ASN A 6 8.54 -38.47 -41.06
N ASP A 7 8.12 -38.64 -39.81
CA ASP A 7 6.89 -38.06 -39.28
C ASP A 7 7.14 -36.58 -38.94
N PRO A 8 6.24 -35.63 -39.29
CA PRO A 8 6.33 -34.28 -38.75
C PRO A 8 5.68 -34.30 -37.36
N VAL A 9 6.51 -34.23 -36.31
CA VAL A 9 6.03 -33.94 -34.96
C VAL A 9 5.49 -32.50 -34.96
N ASN A 10 4.19 -32.42 -34.69
CA ASN A 10 3.42 -31.21 -34.49
C ASN A 10 3.91 -30.48 -33.21
N GLU A 11 4.87 -29.56 -33.33
CA GLU A 11 5.19 -28.59 -32.27
C GLU A 11 4.15 -27.45 -32.28
N GLN A 12 2.93 -27.77 -31.86
CA GLN A 12 2.08 -26.79 -31.21
C GLN A 12 2.39 -26.85 -29.72
N SER A 13 3.44 -26.12 -29.32
CA SER A 13 3.61 -25.70 -27.93
C SER A 13 2.40 -24.83 -27.59
N ALA A 14 1.44 -25.43 -26.90
CA ALA A 14 0.34 -24.72 -26.29
C ALA A 14 0.94 -23.76 -25.26
N ALA A 15 0.97 -22.47 -25.60
CA ALA A 15 1.19 -21.41 -24.63
C ALA A 15 0.11 -21.53 -23.56
N THR A 16 0.48 -22.02 -22.38
CA THR A 16 -0.41 -22.08 -21.22
C THR A 16 -0.51 -20.69 -20.59
N LEU A 17 -1.70 -20.32 -20.14
CA LEU A 17 -1.99 -19.08 -19.41
C LEU A 17 -1.11 -18.85 -18.16
N ALA A 18 -0.38 -19.86 -17.69
CA ALA A 18 0.72 -19.72 -16.72
C ALA A 18 1.82 -18.73 -17.18
N THR A 19 1.92 -18.49 -18.50
CA THR A 19 2.82 -17.48 -19.10
C THR A 19 2.26 -16.05 -19.00
N GLU A 20 0.96 -15.87 -18.72
CA GLU A 20 0.36 -14.54 -18.52
C GLU A 20 0.44 -14.05 -17.07
N LEU A 21 0.82 -14.92 -16.14
CA LEU A 21 1.41 -14.54 -14.86
C LEU A 21 2.83 -13.96 -15.01
N ALA A 22 3.44 -13.92 -16.20
CA ALA A 22 4.90 -13.77 -16.34
C ALA A 22 5.46 -12.34 -16.45
N ALA A 23 4.67 -11.28 -16.23
CA ALA A 23 5.19 -9.92 -16.19
C ALA A 23 4.86 -9.26 -14.85
N PRO A 24 5.87 -8.90 -14.02
CA PRO A 24 5.61 -8.17 -12.80
C PRO A 24 4.98 -6.82 -13.15
N THR A 25 4.03 -6.36 -12.34
CA THR A 25 3.37 -5.05 -12.55
C THR A 25 4.41 -3.92 -12.63
N VAL A 26 5.52 -4.07 -11.90
CA VAL A 26 6.76 -3.29 -12.03
C VAL A 26 7.97 -4.18 -11.73
N SER A 27 9.01 -4.11 -12.56
CA SER A 27 10.27 -4.81 -12.28
C SER A 27 10.93 -4.27 -11.01
N ARG A 28 11.26 -5.17 -10.08
CA ARG A 28 12.10 -4.89 -8.89
C ARG A 28 13.57 -5.22 -9.12
N ALA A 29 13.93 -5.74 -10.30
CA ALA A 29 15.28 -6.12 -10.69
C ALA A 29 15.92 -5.02 -11.56
N TYR A 30 16.52 -4.04 -10.90
CA TYR A 30 17.16 -2.91 -11.57
C TYR A 30 18.61 -3.24 -11.97
N ARG A 31 19.12 -2.56 -13.00
CA ARG A 31 20.50 -2.73 -13.48
C ARG A 31 21.18 -1.38 -13.67
N CYS A 32 22.46 -1.33 -13.32
CA CYS A 32 23.33 -0.21 -13.68
C CYS A 32 23.71 -0.29 -15.16
N GLN A 33 24.24 0.80 -15.71
CA GLN A 33 24.80 0.86 -17.08
C GLN A 33 25.91 -0.19 -17.31
N CYS A 34 26.65 -0.60 -16.27
CA CYS A 34 27.65 -1.67 -16.35
C CYS A 34 27.04 -3.10 -16.28
N GLY A 35 25.72 -3.24 -16.28
CA GLY A 35 25.00 -4.52 -16.25
C GLY A 35 24.81 -5.16 -14.87
N ARG A 36 25.49 -4.65 -13.83
CA ARG A 36 25.39 -5.15 -12.46
C ARG A 36 24.00 -4.89 -11.87
N PRO A 37 23.45 -5.84 -11.09
CA PRO A 37 22.19 -5.63 -10.39
C PRO A 37 22.34 -4.53 -9.35
N VAL A 38 21.29 -3.72 -9.21
CA VAL A 38 21.19 -2.66 -8.19
C VAL A 38 19.82 -2.73 -7.52
N PHE A 39 19.73 -2.21 -6.32
CA PHE A 39 18.56 -2.33 -5.44
C PHE A 39 18.00 -0.95 -5.09
N LEU A 40 16.75 -0.92 -4.63
CA LEU A 40 15.99 0.31 -4.34
C LEU A 40 16.77 1.36 -3.50
N ARG A 41 17.64 0.90 -2.60
CA ARG A 41 18.43 1.74 -1.68
C ARG A 41 19.76 2.25 -2.25
N ASN A 42 20.21 1.76 -3.40
CA ASN A 42 21.50 2.18 -3.93
C ASN A 42 21.44 3.60 -4.48
N SER A 43 22.34 4.46 -4.02
CA SER A 43 22.61 5.80 -4.57
C SER A 43 23.80 5.82 -5.53
N GLU A 44 24.52 4.71 -5.63
CA GLU A 44 25.71 4.54 -6.47
C GLU A 44 25.92 3.05 -6.77
N CYS A 45 26.44 2.74 -7.96
CA CYS A 45 26.83 1.39 -8.31
C CYS A 45 28.19 1.04 -7.71
N LEU A 46 28.23 0.03 -6.84
CA LEU A 46 29.47 -0.41 -6.18
C LEU A 46 30.54 -0.99 -7.13
N ALA A 47 30.20 -1.27 -8.39
CA ALA A 47 31.13 -1.86 -9.36
C ALA A 47 31.77 -0.84 -10.31
N CYS A 48 31.05 0.23 -10.66
CA CYS A 48 31.51 1.21 -11.64
C CYS A 48 31.37 2.67 -11.17
N HIS A 49 30.91 2.87 -9.93
CA HIS A 49 30.72 4.17 -9.29
C HIS A 49 29.74 5.10 -10.01
N THR A 50 28.95 4.59 -10.96
CA THR A 50 27.89 5.37 -11.61
C THR A 50 26.86 5.80 -10.56
N PRO A 51 26.56 7.11 -10.46
CA PRO A 51 25.46 7.62 -9.65
C PRO A 51 24.14 6.94 -9.99
N LEU A 52 23.36 6.57 -8.98
CA LEU A 52 22.04 5.96 -9.15
C LEU A 52 20.98 6.83 -8.49
N GLY A 53 19.73 6.71 -8.96
CA GLY A 53 18.58 7.25 -8.24
C GLY A 53 17.25 6.67 -8.70
N TYR A 54 16.27 6.64 -7.80
CA TYR A 54 14.92 6.21 -8.13
C TYR A 54 14.17 7.32 -8.88
N VAL A 55 13.72 7.03 -10.10
CA VAL A 55 12.98 7.95 -10.97
C VAL A 55 11.53 7.49 -11.05
N ILE A 56 10.60 8.32 -10.56
CA ILE A 56 9.17 7.99 -10.41
C ILE A 56 8.54 7.64 -11.77
N ASP A 57 8.78 8.44 -12.81
CA ASP A 57 8.24 8.20 -14.16
C ASP A 57 8.73 6.91 -14.82
N ARG A 58 9.83 6.34 -14.30
CA ARG A 58 10.38 5.06 -14.74
C ARG A 58 10.08 3.93 -13.76
N LEU A 59 9.45 4.25 -12.63
CA LEU A 59 9.15 3.35 -11.51
C LEU A 59 10.35 2.51 -11.05
N GLY A 60 11.57 3.04 -11.14
CA GLY A 60 12.78 2.23 -10.93
C GLY A 60 14.06 3.00 -10.61
N VAL A 61 15.07 2.26 -10.17
CA VAL A 61 16.42 2.77 -9.93
C VAL A 61 17.18 2.86 -11.24
N MET A 62 17.55 4.08 -11.62
CA MET A 62 18.19 4.38 -12.89
C MET A 62 19.66 4.75 -12.68
N PRO A 63 20.58 4.30 -13.58
CA PRO A 63 21.88 4.92 -13.70
C PRO A 63 21.72 6.36 -14.19
N LEU A 64 22.51 7.27 -13.64
CA LEU A 64 22.44 8.70 -13.91
C LEU A 64 23.74 9.18 -14.56
N ALA A 65 23.61 10.19 -15.42
CA ALA A 65 24.71 10.97 -15.97
C ALA A 65 24.52 12.44 -15.58
N PRO A 66 25.60 13.23 -15.39
CA PRO A 66 25.47 14.68 -15.27
C PRO A 66 24.67 15.25 -16.43
N ALA A 67 23.76 16.18 -16.18
CA ALA A 67 23.01 16.82 -17.25
C ALA A 67 23.95 17.72 -18.06
N GLU A 68 23.87 17.61 -19.39
CA GLU A 68 24.69 18.38 -20.33
C GLU A 68 23.84 19.25 -21.26
N GLY A 69 24.45 20.29 -21.84
CA GLY A 69 23.84 21.21 -22.81
C GLY A 69 23.43 22.57 -22.24
N GLY A 70 22.88 23.43 -23.10
CA GLY A 70 22.43 24.77 -22.73
C GLY A 70 21.33 24.73 -21.66
N GLY A 71 21.47 25.56 -20.62
CA GLY A 71 20.53 25.65 -19.51
C GLY A 71 20.61 24.52 -18.47
N ALA A 72 21.54 23.57 -18.60
CA ALA A 72 21.79 22.59 -17.54
C ALA A 72 22.31 23.28 -16.27
N LEU A 73 21.64 23.06 -15.15
CA LEU A 73 22.02 23.65 -13.87
C LEU A 73 23.07 22.78 -13.15
N PRO A 74 23.89 23.36 -12.26
CA PRO A 74 24.80 22.57 -11.42
C PRO A 74 24.06 21.52 -10.60
N ASP A 75 24.71 20.37 -10.36
CA ASP A 75 24.19 19.24 -9.59
C ASP A 75 22.86 18.67 -10.12
N THR A 76 22.68 18.73 -11.44
CA THR A 76 21.57 18.08 -12.13
C THR A 76 22.03 16.88 -12.96
N PHE A 77 21.12 15.94 -13.16
CA PHE A 77 21.35 14.65 -13.79
C PHE A 77 20.27 14.36 -14.82
N THR A 78 20.63 13.61 -15.86
CA THR A 78 19.67 12.87 -16.69
C THR A 78 19.83 11.37 -16.45
N VAL A 79 18.88 10.59 -16.93
CA VAL A 79 19.06 9.13 -16.99
C VAL A 79 20.20 8.82 -17.97
N PHE A 80 21.10 7.93 -17.57
CA PHE A 80 22.24 7.52 -18.41
C PHE A 80 21.74 7.00 -19.77
N GLY A 81 22.34 7.48 -20.85
CA GLY A 81 21.92 7.16 -22.22
C GLY A 81 20.80 8.06 -22.76
N ASP A 82 20.30 9.02 -21.98
CA ASP A 82 19.27 9.98 -22.38
C ASP A 82 19.69 11.43 -22.07
N PRO A 83 20.66 12.00 -22.82
CA PRO A 83 21.24 13.32 -22.53
C PRO A 83 20.27 14.49 -22.75
N HIS A 84 19.19 14.27 -23.52
CA HIS A 84 18.14 15.25 -23.80
C HIS A 84 16.84 14.96 -23.03
N GLY A 85 16.85 13.96 -22.15
CA GLY A 85 15.70 13.60 -21.34
C GLY A 85 15.40 14.60 -20.22
N LYS A 86 14.38 14.27 -19.44
CA LYS A 86 14.03 15.00 -18.21
C LYS A 86 15.26 15.11 -17.30
N THR A 87 15.40 16.29 -16.68
CA THR A 87 16.49 16.60 -15.77
C THR A 87 16.02 16.44 -14.33
N TYR A 88 16.93 16.01 -13.47
CA TYR A 88 16.64 15.70 -12.07
C TYR A 88 17.73 16.23 -11.14
N ARG A 89 17.36 16.50 -9.89
CA ARG A 89 18.27 16.70 -8.76
C ARG A 89 18.14 15.54 -7.78
N ARG A 90 19.18 15.32 -6.98
CA ARG A 90 19.07 14.39 -5.84
C ARG A 90 18.23 15.03 -4.74
N CYS A 91 17.43 14.22 -4.04
CA CYS A 91 16.66 14.66 -2.88
C CYS A 91 17.59 15.28 -1.82
N ALA A 92 17.14 16.37 -1.18
CA ALA A 92 17.85 17.05 -0.10
C ALA A 92 18.22 16.10 1.06
N ASN A 93 17.44 15.03 1.27
CA ASN A 93 17.68 14.03 2.31
C ASN A 93 18.76 12.98 1.96
N LEU A 94 19.46 13.10 0.81
CA LEU A 94 20.51 12.15 0.42
C LEU A 94 21.63 12.04 1.47
N MET A 95 22.14 13.18 1.95
CA MET A 95 23.29 13.25 2.86
C MET A 95 22.90 13.27 4.33
N THR A 96 21.63 13.01 4.63
CA THR A 96 21.09 12.92 5.99
C THR A 96 21.01 11.46 6.43
N PRO A 97 20.71 11.15 7.70
CA PRO A 97 20.47 9.77 8.14
C PRO A 97 19.39 9.02 7.35
N ALA A 98 18.44 9.73 6.71
CA ALA A 98 17.45 9.11 5.82
C ALA A 98 18.04 8.50 4.54
N ALA A 99 19.24 8.92 4.13
CA ALA A 99 19.98 8.42 2.97
C ALA A 99 19.14 8.27 1.69
N CYS A 100 18.33 9.29 1.36
CA CYS A 100 17.35 9.20 0.29
C CYS A 100 18.00 9.17 -1.11
N SER A 101 17.81 8.09 -1.86
CA SER A 101 18.31 7.93 -3.24
C SER A 101 17.29 8.32 -4.32
N TRP A 102 16.16 8.93 -3.97
CA TRP A 102 15.13 9.28 -4.94
C TRP A 102 15.42 10.63 -5.61
N MET A 103 14.96 10.76 -6.86
CA MET A 103 15.18 11.93 -7.69
C MET A 103 14.04 12.94 -7.57
N VAL A 104 14.40 14.22 -7.69
CA VAL A 104 13.49 15.37 -7.75
C VAL A 104 13.51 15.92 -9.17
N PRO A 105 12.37 16.05 -9.87
CA PRO A 105 12.33 16.68 -11.17
C PRO A 105 12.91 18.10 -11.13
N ALA A 106 13.66 18.48 -12.15
CA ALA A 106 14.29 19.79 -12.26
C ALA A 106 14.16 20.34 -13.69
N ALA A 107 13.76 21.59 -13.82
CA ALA A 107 13.76 22.30 -15.10
C ALA A 107 15.18 22.75 -15.48
N ARG A 108 15.47 22.78 -16.79
CA ARG A 108 16.62 23.55 -17.29
C ARG A 108 16.31 25.05 -17.24
N GLU A 109 17.34 25.87 -17.31
CA GLU A 109 17.18 27.33 -17.38
C GLU A 109 16.32 27.71 -18.60
N GLY A 110 15.24 28.46 -18.36
CA GLY A 110 14.29 28.86 -19.39
C GLY A 110 13.17 27.83 -19.67
N GLU A 111 13.17 26.67 -19.02
CA GLU A 111 12.05 25.73 -19.03
C GLU A 111 11.09 26.01 -17.87
N GLU A 112 9.80 25.75 -18.09
CA GLU A 112 8.83 25.74 -17.00
C GLU A 112 9.12 24.57 -16.03
N ALA A 113 8.82 24.77 -14.75
CA ALA A 113 8.91 23.71 -13.77
C ALA A 113 8.00 22.54 -14.20
N PRO A 114 8.48 21.28 -14.16
CA PRO A 114 7.67 20.15 -14.61
C PRO A 114 6.38 20.04 -13.78
N ALA A 115 5.26 19.68 -14.40
CA ALA A 115 3.96 19.61 -13.71
C ALA A 115 3.93 18.62 -12.52
N ASP A 116 4.85 17.65 -12.50
CA ASP A 116 5.01 16.66 -11.42
C ASP A 116 5.59 17.26 -10.11
N VAL A 117 6.05 18.52 -10.12
CA VAL A 117 6.60 19.18 -8.92
C VAL A 117 5.54 19.88 -8.06
N HIS A 118 4.30 20.06 -8.56
CA HIS A 118 3.27 20.83 -7.87
C HIS A 118 2.83 20.24 -6.52
N GLY A 119 3.19 18.99 -6.23
CA GLY A 119 2.98 18.34 -4.94
C GLY A 119 4.25 18.01 -4.17
N LEU A 120 5.40 18.62 -4.49
CA LEU A 120 6.66 18.32 -3.82
C LEU A 120 7.08 19.47 -2.88
N ALA A 121 7.62 19.12 -1.72
CA ALA A 121 8.30 20.09 -0.88
C ALA A 121 9.59 20.55 -1.60
N PRO A 122 9.99 21.83 -1.53
CA PRO A 122 11.16 22.33 -2.24
C PRO A 122 12.42 21.52 -1.95
N GLY A 123 12.99 20.88 -2.99
CA GLY A 123 14.21 20.07 -2.89
C GLY A 123 14.02 18.63 -2.39
N TYR A 124 12.78 18.20 -2.12
CA TYR A 124 12.47 16.83 -1.67
C TYR A 124 11.76 16.02 -2.76
N CYS A 125 12.04 14.73 -2.81
CA CYS A 125 11.31 13.79 -3.67
C CYS A 125 9.91 13.53 -3.11
N LEU A 126 9.03 12.86 -3.87
CA LEU A 126 7.68 12.53 -3.41
C LEU A 126 7.66 11.81 -2.07
N ALA A 127 8.48 10.77 -1.92
CA ALA A 127 8.53 10.00 -0.67
C ALA A 127 8.95 10.83 0.54
N CYS A 128 9.89 11.78 0.39
CA CYS A 128 10.26 12.67 1.50
C CYS A 128 9.28 13.84 1.67
N SER A 129 8.60 14.27 0.62
CA SER A 129 7.60 15.35 0.66
C SER A 129 6.33 14.96 1.42
N VAL A 130 6.05 13.66 1.51
CA VAL A 130 4.96 13.16 2.37
C VAL A 130 5.38 12.94 3.82
N THR A 131 6.63 13.24 4.23
CA THR A 131 6.97 13.26 5.66
C THR A 131 6.87 14.68 6.19
N ARG A 132 5.93 14.86 7.13
CA ARG A 132 5.69 16.13 7.80
C ARG A 132 6.59 16.29 9.02
N THR A 133 6.71 15.23 9.83
CA THR A 133 7.51 15.25 11.05
C THR A 133 8.55 14.14 11.06
N ILE A 134 9.79 14.48 11.43
CA ILE A 134 10.88 13.52 11.65
C ILE A 134 11.24 13.48 13.15
N PRO A 135 11.87 12.39 13.63
CA PRO A 135 12.32 12.32 15.01
C PRO A 135 13.39 13.38 15.33
N ASP A 136 13.50 13.79 16.59
CA ASP A 136 14.52 14.75 17.02
C ASP A 136 15.93 14.19 16.84
N LEU A 137 16.67 14.74 15.86
CA LEU A 137 18.02 14.30 15.51
C LEU A 137 19.10 14.77 16.50
N SER A 138 18.74 15.51 17.56
CA SER A 138 19.65 15.77 18.68
C SER A 138 20.00 14.49 19.46
N VAL A 139 19.14 13.48 19.37
CA VAL A 139 19.36 12.13 19.92
C VAL A 139 19.98 11.24 18.85
N GLU A 140 21.20 10.75 19.10
CA GLU A 140 21.98 10.00 18.11
C GLU A 140 21.24 8.79 17.50
N ALA A 141 20.52 8.03 18.34
CA ALA A 141 19.76 6.85 17.89
C ALA A 141 18.63 7.18 16.91
N HIS A 142 18.05 8.38 17.00
CA HIS A 142 16.90 8.78 16.18
C HIS A 142 17.25 8.91 14.70
N GLY A 143 18.49 9.24 14.36
CA GLY A 143 18.94 9.23 12.96
C GLY A 143 18.84 7.84 12.33
N VAL A 144 19.20 6.79 13.08
CA VAL A 144 19.10 5.40 12.62
C VAL A 144 17.63 4.99 12.45
N PHE A 145 16.78 5.35 13.41
CA PHE A 145 15.34 5.08 13.35
C PHE A 145 14.69 5.74 12.14
N TRP A 146 14.99 7.02 11.93
CA TRP A 146 14.50 7.76 10.77
C TRP A 146 14.92 7.10 9.45
N GLY A 147 16.17 6.69 9.32
CA GLY A 147 16.67 5.96 8.16
C GLY A 147 15.90 4.67 7.86
N LYS A 148 15.61 3.86 8.89
CA LYS A 148 14.83 2.62 8.75
C LYS A 148 13.37 2.87 8.37
N LEU A 149 12.71 3.84 9.02
CA LEU A 149 11.35 4.24 8.69
C LEU A 149 11.22 4.73 7.25
N GLU A 150 12.12 5.62 6.84
CA GLU A 150 12.17 6.14 5.48
C GLU A 150 12.45 5.04 4.45
N GLN A 151 13.28 4.05 4.79
CA GLN A 151 13.51 2.91 3.92
C GLN A 151 12.23 2.07 3.73
N ALA A 152 11.51 1.77 4.81
CA ALA A 152 10.25 1.02 4.75
C ALA A 152 9.18 1.82 3.98
N LYS A 153 9.00 3.10 4.30
CA LYS A 153 8.07 3.99 3.60
C LYS A 153 8.38 4.07 2.10
N ARG A 154 9.65 4.23 1.69
CA ARG A 154 9.99 4.26 0.25
C ARG A 154 9.67 2.96 -0.47
N ARG A 155 9.80 1.80 0.20
CA ARG A 155 9.34 0.53 -0.36
C ARG A 155 7.82 0.55 -0.57
N LEU A 156 7.07 1.01 0.43
CA LEU A 156 5.61 1.20 0.30
C LEU A 156 5.27 2.16 -0.85
N ILE A 157 5.79 3.40 -0.85
CA ILE A 157 5.46 4.39 -1.89
C ILE A 157 5.81 3.86 -3.29
N SER A 158 6.95 3.17 -3.45
CA SER A 158 7.31 2.54 -4.73
C SER A 158 6.34 1.44 -5.18
N GLN A 159 5.64 0.80 -4.24
CA GLN A 159 4.59 -0.17 -4.52
C GLN A 159 3.27 0.53 -4.87
N LEU A 160 2.89 1.58 -4.13
CA LEU A 160 1.67 2.34 -4.41
C LEU A 160 1.69 2.94 -5.82
N LEU A 161 2.82 3.56 -6.19
CA LEU A 161 3.03 4.10 -7.55
C LEU A 161 2.97 3.00 -8.62
N ALA A 162 3.56 1.83 -8.35
CA ALA A 162 3.50 0.68 -9.25
C ALA A 162 2.06 0.16 -9.44
N LEU A 163 1.24 0.24 -8.39
CA LEU A 163 -0.16 -0.17 -8.44
C LEU A 163 -1.07 0.87 -9.10
N GLY A 164 -0.58 2.10 -9.37
CA GLY A 164 -1.37 3.21 -9.87
C GLY A 164 -2.19 3.91 -8.78
N LEU A 165 -1.86 3.69 -7.51
CA LEU A 165 -2.56 4.31 -6.39
C LEU A 165 -2.10 5.77 -6.19
N PRO A 166 -3.04 6.68 -5.86
CA PRO A 166 -2.73 8.10 -5.71
C PRO A 166 -1.87 8.37 -4.48
N VAL A 167 -0.70 8.96 -4.69
CA VAL A 167 0.19 9.47 -3.64
C VAL A 167 0.25 10.99 -3.76
N VAL A 168 -0.74 11.67 -3.18
CA VAL A 168 -0.86 13.14 -3.18
C VAL A 168 -0.34 13.65 -1.84
N SER A 169 0.63 14.56 -1.85
CA SER A 169 1.17 15.10 -0.60
C SER A 169 0.31 16.23 -0.04
N ARG A 170 0.52 16.57 1.23
CA ARG A 170 -0.03 17.79 1.86
C ARG A 170 0.37 19.10 1.19
N HIS A 171 1.41 19.10 0.37
CA HIS A 171 1.80 20.28 -0.40
C HIS A 171 0.90 20.50 -1.62
N ALA A 172 0.39 19.41 -2.22
CA ALA A 172 -0.59 19.48 -3.31
C ALA A 172 -2.02 19.62 -2.78
N ASP A 173 -2.38 18.83 -1.77
CA ASP A 173 -3.69 18.88 -1.13
C ASP A 173 -3.51 19.08 0.39
N PRO A 174 -3.63 20.32 0.89
CA PRO A 174 -3.44 20.62 2.30
C PRO A 174 -4.44 19.91 3.24
N VAL A 175 -5.61 19.50 2.74
CA VAL A 175 -6.72 19.00 3.55
C VAL A 175 -6.79 17.47 3.53
N HIS A 176 -6.53 16.85 2.39
CA HIS A 176 -6.66 15.39 2.24
C HIS A 176 -5.37 14.69 1.81
N GLY A 177 -4.28 15.44 1.60
CA GLY A 177 -3.00 14.87 1.19
C GLY A 177 -2.43 13.90 2.22
N LEU A 178 -1.70 12.91 1.75
CA LEU A 178 -0.95 11.98 2.58
C LEU A 178 0.17 12.69 3.32
N ALA A 179 0.26 12.44 4.63
CA ALA A 179 1.39 12.83 5.46
C ALA A 179 1.82 11.68 6.37
N PHE A 180 3.11 11.65 6.70
CA PHE A 180 3.70 10.76 7.69
C PHE A 180 4.35 11.57 8.80
N ASP A 181 4.01 11.25 10.04
CA ASP A 181 4.67 11.75 11.23
C ASP A 181 5.45 10.62 11.91
N PHE A 182 6.76 10.82 12.06
CA PHE A 182 7.64 9.91 12.79
C PHE A 182 7.96 10.54 14.14
N LEU A 183 7.25 10.09 15.18
CA LEU A 183 7.31 10.70 16.50
C LEU A 183 8.03 9.77 17.48
N SER A 184 8.84 10.35 18.38
CA SER A 184 9.44 9.62 19.49
C SER A 184 8.69 9.91 20.79
N ASN A 185 8.66 8.94 21.70
CA ASN A 185 8.18 9.17 23.05
C ASN A 185 9.04 10.23 23.75
N MET A 186 8.40 11.23 24.36
CA MET A 186 9.08 12.29 25.11
C MET A 186 8.89 12.08 26.61
N PRO A 187 9.94 12.28 27.44
CA PRO A 187 9.80 12.19 28.90
C PRO A 187 8.70 13.11 29.43
N GLY A 188 7.68 12.53 30.09
CA GLY A 188 6.54 13.28 30.65
C GLY A 188 5.46 13.69 29.63
N GLY A 189 5.61 13.32 28.36
CA GLY A 189 4.59 13.49 27.33
C GLY A 189 3.64 12.28 27.24
N PRO A 190 2.55 12.40 26.46
CA PRO A 190 1.72 11.26 26.11
C PRO A 190 2.53 10.25 25.30
N HIS A 191 2.21 8.97 25.46
CA HIS A 191 2.81 7.91 24.66
C HIS A 191 2.38 8.08 23.19
N VAL A 192 3.34 8.01 22.28
CA VAL A 192 3.08 8.05 20.83
C VAL A 192 2.43 6.75 20.43
N MET A 193 1.21 6.85 19.91
CA MET A 193 0.50 5.73 19.29
C MET A 193 0.68 5.79 17.79
N THR A 194 0.98 4.62 17.20
CA THR A 194 0.90 4.41 15.76
C THR A 194 -0.56 4.39 15.34
N GLY A 195 -0.90 5.04 14.23
CA GLY A 195 -2.29 5.13 13.76
C GLY A 195 -2.46 6.06 12.56
N HIS A 196 -3.70 6.19 12.12
CA HIS A 196 -4.12 7.05 11.01
C HIS A 196 -5.23 8.02 11.44
N GLU A 197 -5.13 9.29 11.05
CA GLU A 197 -6.15 10.32 11.26
C GLU A 197 -6.17 11.31 10.08
N ASP A 198 -7.30 11.42 9.39
CA ASP A 198 -7.55 12.38 8.29
C ASP A 198 -6.46 12.43 7.21
N GLY A 199 -5.81 11.31 6.86
CA GLY A 199 -4.71 11.25 5.88
C GLY A 199 -3.32 11.53 6.46
N VAL A 200 -3.21 11.67 7.78
CA VAL A 200 -1.95 11.67 8.52
C VAL A 200 -1.73 10.29 9.13
N ILE A 201 -0.63 9.65 8.75
CA ILE A 201 -0.18 8.39 9.32
C ILE A 201 0.94 8.68 10.33
N THR A 202 0.71 8.34 11.59
CA THR A 202 1.69 8.50 12.66
C THR A 202 2.35 7.15 12.96
N LEU A 203 3.67 7.11 13.01
CA LEU A 203 4.45 5.95 13.44
C LEU A 203 5.29 6.32 14.66
N ASN A 204 5.28 5.46 15.67
CA ASN A 204 6.26 5.57 16.75
C ASN A 204 7.65 5.17 16.24
N ALA A 205 8.61 6.09 16.34
CA ALA A 205 9.98 5.89 15.88
C ALA A 205 10.72 4.75 16.58
N GLU A 206 10.32 4.41 17.81
CA GLU A 206 10.88 3.27 18.57
C GLU A 206 10.58 1.93 17.90
N GLU A 207 9.55 1.82 17.05
CA GLU A 207 9.27 0.60 16.28
C GLU A 207 10.39 0.24 15.28
N ALA A 208 11.25 1.22 14.96
CA ALA A 208 12.42 1.02 14.13
C ALA A 208 13.57 0.32 14.87
N GLU A 209 13.48 0.20 16.19
CA GLU A 209 14.38 -0.61 16.99
C GLU A 209 13.96 -2.08 16.95
N ASP A 210 14.87 -2.95 16.50
CA ASP A 210 14.54 -4.35 16.28
C ASP A 210 14.25 -5.09 17.59
N ALA A 211 14.92 -4.73 18.69
CA ALA A 211 14.67 -5.29 20.02
C ALA A 211 13.28 -4.90 20.55
N VAL A 212 12.86 -3.65 20.36
CA VAL A 212 11.53 -3.18 20.72
C VAL A 212 10.46 -3.93 19.93
N ARG A 213 10.65 -4.04 18.61
CA ARG A 213 9.70 -4.74 17.74
C ARG A 213 9.58 -6.23 18.07
N GLU A 214 10.70 -6.90 18.37
CA GLU A 214 10.69 -8.32 18.75
C GLU A 214 10.03 -8.55 20.11
N ARG A 215 10.26 -7.65 21.08
CA ARG A 215 9.57 -7.69 22.37
C ARG A 215 8.05 -7.54 22.19
N ILE A 216 7.61 -6.52 21.44
CA ILE A 216 6.18 -6.29 21.21
C ILE A 216 5.56 -7.49 20.48
N ARG A 217 6.24 -8.02 19.44
CA ARG A 217 5.79 -9.23 18.73
C ARG A 217 5.55 -10.39 19.69
N ALA A 218 6.47 -10.63 20.63
CA ALA A 218 6.34 -11.70 21.61
C ALA A 218 5.21 -11.44 22.63
N GLU A 219 5.09 -10.21 23.12
CA GLU A 219 4.06 -9.78 24.08
C GLU A 219 2.65 -9.89 23.48
N MET A 220 2.49 -9.47 22.23
CA MET A 220 1.23 -9.51 21.48
C MET A 220 0.95 -10.88 20.83
N ARG A 221 1.90 -11.83 20.96
CA ARG A 221 1.85 -13.15 20.31
C ARG A 221 1.62 -13.07 18.79
N GLU A 222 2.19 -12.04 18.18
CA GLU A 222 2.12 -11.84 16.74
C GLU A 222 3.09 -12.80 16.04
N PRO A 223 2.66 -13.48 14.96
CA PRO A 223 3.56 -14.37 14.22
C PRO A 223 4.61 -13.57 13.45
N TYR A 224 4.33 -12.30 13.14
CA TYR A 224 5.15 -11.46 12.27
C TYR A 224 4.91 -9.97 12.55
N ARG A 225 5.97 -9.19 12.78
CA ARG A 225 5.91 -7.73 12.97
C ARG A 225 7.06 -7.04 12.25
N THR A 226 6.75 -6.15 11.30
CA THR A 226 7.75 -5.36 10.56
C THR A 226 7.28 -3.93 10.37
N LEU A 227 8.22 -2.98 10.24
CA LEU A 227 7.91 -1.59 9.91
C LEU A 227 7.06 -1.48 8.64
N LEU A 228 7.44 -2.20 7.58
CA LEU A 228 6.70 -2.17 6.32
C LEU A 228 5.28 -2.73 6.47
N GLY A 229 5.08 -3.71 7.35
CA GLY A 229 3.76 -4.22 7.71
C GLY A 229 2.87 -3.13 8.29
N HIS A 230 3.37 -2.37 9.28
CA HIS A 230 2.60 -1.26 9.86
C HIS A 230 2.32 -0.16 8.85
N PHE A 231 3.31 0.25 8.06
CA PHE A 231 3.08 1.20 6.98
C PHE A 231 1.96 0.75 6.03
N ARG A 232 1.88 -0.55 5.72
CA ARG A 232 0.85 -1.14 4.87
C ARG A 232 -0.52 -1.21 5.55
N HIS A 233 -0.56 -1.41 6.85
CA HIS A 233 -1.80 -1.34 7.65
C HIS A 233 -2.33 0.08 7.68
N GLU A 234 -1.52 1.05 8.15
CA GLU A 234 -1.96 2.43 8.31
C GLU A 234 -2.37 3.11 6.99
N ILE A 235 -1.64 2.81 5.90
CA ILE A 235 -2.04 3.32 4.58
C ILE A 235 -3.33 2.68 4.07
N GLY A 236 -3.70 1.50 4.59
CA GLY A 236 -4.97 0.86 4.32
C GLY A 236 -6.15 1.72 4.79
N HIS A 237 -6.06 2.32 5.99
CA HIS A 237 -7.07 3.27 6.46
C HIS A 237 -7.18 4.50 5.55
N TYR A 238 -6.05 5.10 5.18
CA TYR A 238 -6.03 6.23 4.23
C TYR A 238 -6.74 5.88 2.90
N TYR A 239 -6.49 4.70 2.34
CA TYR A 239 -7.15 4.29 1.11
C TYR A 239 -8.61 3.86 1.30
N TRP A 240 -9.03 3.51 2.52
CA TRP A 240 -10.45 3.31 2.81
C TRP A 240 -11.23 4.63 2.66
N ASP A 241 -10.74 5.70 3.29
CA ASP A 241 -11.34 7.04 3.21
C ASP A 241 -11.36 7.58 1.78
N LEU A 242 -10.37 7.19 0.97
CA LEU A 242 -10.21 7.70 -0.39
C LEU A 242 -10.94 6.87 -1.45
N LEU A 243 -10.94 5.54 -1.34
CA LEU A 243 -11.39 4.62 -2.41
C LEU A 243 -12.71 3.91 -2.08
N VAL A 244 -13.06 3.80 -0.79
CA VAL A 244 -14.23 3.02 -0.36
C VAL A 244 -15.33 3.93 0.13
N GLN A 245 -15.06 4.76 1.14
CA GLN A 245 -16.08 5.59 1.80
C GLN A 245 -16.87 6.51 0.83
N PRO A 246 -16.23 7.25 -0.10
CA PRO A 246 -16.93 8.21 -0.95
C PRO A 246 -17.41 7.61 -2.27
N THR A 247 -17.32 6.28 -2.45
CA THR A 247 -17.56 5.63 -3.74
C THR A 247 -18.67 4.60 -3.66
N HIS A 248 -18.99 3.99 -4.80
CA HIS A 248 -19.97 2.90 -4.86
C HIS A 248 -19.50 1.62 -4.14
N TRP A 249 -18.23 1.55 -3.72
CA TRP A 249 -17.65 0.38 -3.06
C TRP A 249 -18.13 0.20 -1.60
N LEU A 250 -18.73 1.22 -0.98
CA LEU A 250 -19.12 1.18 0.44
C LEU A 250 -20.11 0.05 0.78
N ASP A 251 -21.09 -0.21 -0.08
CA ASP A 251 -22.09 -1.27 0.17
C ASP A 251 -21.48 -2.67 0.04
N ASP A 252 -20.65 -2.89 -0.98
CA ASP A 252 -19.88 -4.14 -1.16
C ASP A 252 -18.90 -4.35 0.01
N TYR A 253 -18.25 -3.28 0.48
CA TYR A 253 -17.40 -3.29 1.66
C TYR A 253 -18.18 -3.77 2.90
N ARG A 254 -19.35 -3.17 3.18
CA ARG A 254 -20.17 -3.54 4.34
C ARG A 254 -20.68 -4.98 4.26
N ALA A 255 -20.97 -5.47 3.06
CA ALA A 255 -21.36 -6.86 2.84
C ALA A 255 -20.23 -7.85 3.17
N LEU A 256 -18.97 -7.47 2.94
CA LEU A 256 -17.80 -8.35 3.12
C LEU A 256 -17.09 -8.22 4.47
N PHE A 257 -16.94 -6.99 4.97
CA PHE A 257 -16.18 -6.66 6.17
C PHE A 257 -17.09 -6.41 7.39
N GLY A 258 -18.34 -6.02 7.15
CA GLY A 258 -19.29 -5.61 8.19
C GLY A 258 -19.47 -4.09 8.26
N ASP A 259 -20.33 -3.65 9.19
CA ASP A 259 -20.67 -2.23 9.36
C ASP A 259 -19.62 -1.50 10.21
N GLU A 260 -18.83 -0.65 9.56
CA GLU A 260 -17.76 0.12 10.17
C GLU A 260 -18.25 1.21 11.13
N ARG A 261 -19.55 1.49 11.17
CA ARG A 261 -20.15 2.48 12.08
C ARG A 261 -20.30 1.95 13.51
N ALA A 262 -19.92 0.68 13.75
CA ALA A 262 -19.79 0.15 15.09
C ALA A 262 -18.86 1.03 15.94
N ASP A 263 -19.07 1.05 17.25
CA ASP A 263 -18.24 1.86 18.15
C ASP A 263 -16.82 1.27 18.21
N TYR A 264 -15.90 1.95 17.52
CA TYR A 264 -14.51 1.54 17.40
C TYR A 264 -13.83 1.35 18.77
N ALA A 265 -14.03 2.28 19.70
CA ALA A 265 -13.39 2.22 21.02
C ALA A 265 -13.93 1.06 21.84
N ALA A 266 -15.25 0.81 21.79
CA ALA A 266 -15.87 -0.32 22.46
C ALA A 266 -15.44 -1.67 21.86
N SER A 267 -15.30 -1.75 20.54
CA SER A 267 -14.78 -2.92 19.82
C SER A 267 -13.35 -3.26 20.26
N LEU A 268 -12.47 -2.26 20.29
CA LEU A 268 -11.08 -2.44 20.70
C LEU A 268 -10.97 -2.85 22.17
N GLN A 269 -11.75 -2.21 23.05
CA GLN A 269 -11.81 -2.59 24.46
C GLN A 269 -12.27 -4.06 24.62
N THR A 270 -13.32 -4.46 23.91
CA THR A 270 -13.81 -5.84 23.93
C THR A 270 -12.74 -6.83 23.51
N HIS A 271 -11.99 -6.53 22.43
CA HIS A 271 -10.91 -7.38 21.96
C HIS A 271 -9.79 -7.53 23.01
N TYR A 272 -9.38 -6.44 23.68
CA TYR A 272 -8.35 -6.54 24.72
C TYR A 272 -8.81 -7.28 25.98
N GLU A 273 -10.09 -7.17 26.34
CA GLU A 273 -10.65 -7.83 27.53
C GLU A 273 -10.95 -9.31 27.29
N GLN A 274 -11.45 -9.67 26.11
CA GLN A 274 -12.02 -10.99 25.82
C GLN A 274 -11.19 -11.79 24.81
N GLY A 275 -10.26 -11.14 24.10
CA GLY A 275 -9.54 -11.71 22.98
C GLY A 275 -10.37 -11.78 21.69
N PRO A 276 -9.79 -12.31 20.60
CA PRO A 276 -10.52 -12.50 19.35
C PRO A 276 -11.59 -13.61 19.47
N PRO A 277 -12.66 -13.57 18.65
CA PRO A 277 -13.65 -14.64 18.57
C PRO A 277 -13.01 -16.01 18.28
N PRO A 278 -13.46 -17.14 18.86
CA PRO A 278 -12.80 -18.44 18.69
C PRO A 278 -12.64 -18.92 17.23
N ASP A 279 -13.52 -18.47 16.33
CA ASP A 279 -13.55 -18.76 14.90
C ASP A 279 -12.76 -17.74 14.06
N TRP A 280 -11.99 -16.83 14.68
CA TRP A 280 -11.31 -15.76 13.95
C TRP A 280 -10.38 -16.30 12.85
N ALA A 281 -9.68 -17.40 13.13
CA ALA A 281 -8.71 -18.00 12.22
C ALA A 281 -9.34 -18.57 10.94
N ASP A 282 -10.64 -18.84 10.96
CA ASP A 282 -11.40 -19.34 9.81
C ASP A 282 -11.96 -18.21 8.93
N ARG A 283 -11.86 -16.95 9.39
CA ARG A 283 -12.60 -15.80 8.82
C ARG A 283 -11.75 -14.57 8.52
N PHE A 284 -10.67 -14.36 9.25
CA PHE A 284 -9.86 -13.15 9.23
C PHE A 284 -8.39 -13.46 9.02
N VAL A 285 -7.66 -12.55 8.38
CA VAL A 285 -6.23 -12.71 8.09
C VAL A 285 -5.35 -12.62 9.35
N SER A 286 -5.87 -12.03 10.43
CA SER A 286 -5.23 -11.92 11.73
C SER A 286 -6.28 -11.89 12.85
N SER A 287 -5.85 -12.09 14.10
CA SER A 287 -6.74 -11.90 15.25
C SER A 287 -7.20 -10.45 15.37
N TYR A 288 -6.32 -9.50 15.06
CA TYR A 288 -6.62 -8.08 15.17
C TYR A 288 -7.65 -7.61 14.14
N ALA A 289 -7.63 -8.18 12.93
CA ALA A 289 -8.66 -7.99 11.90
C ALA A 289 -10.07 -8.33 12.40
N SER A 290 -10.22 -9.23 13.38
CA SER A 290 -11.54 -9.56 13.95
C SER A 290 -12.12 -8.49 14.90
N THR A 291 -11.34 -7.46 15.24
CA THR A 291 -11.70 -6.43 16.23
C THR A 291 -12.81 -5.52 15.73
N HIS A 292 -12.70 -5.06 14.48
CA HIS A 292 -13.60 -4.07 13.90
C HIS A 292 -13.55 -4.16 12.36
N PRO A 293 -14.65 -3.92 11.62
CA PRO A 293 -14.64 -3.98 10.15
C PRO A 293 -13.59 -3.09 9.48
N TRP A 294 -13.29 -1.94 10.09
CA TRP A 294 -12.26 -1.02 9.61
C TRP A 294 -10.84 -1.61 9.76
N GLU A 295 -10.59 -2.35 10.85
CA GLU A 295 -9.33 -3.06 11.08
C GLU A 295 -9.20 -4.30 10.18
N ASP A 296 -10.30 -5.02 9.94
CA ASP A 296 -10.33 -6.13 8.99
C ASP A 296 -9.90 -5.68 7.59
N TRP A 297 -10.34 -4.49 7.17
CA TRP A 297 -9.89 -3.89 5.92
C TRP A 297 -8.42 -3.51 5.94
N ALA A 298 -7.94 -2.80 6.96
CA ALA A 298 -6.54 -2.37 7.02
C ALA A 298 -5.59 -3.58 7.05
N GLU A 299 -5.91 -4.61 7.82
CA GLU A 299 -5.15 -5.86 7.89
C GLU A 299 -5.20 -6.63 6.57
N THR A 300 -6.39 -6.79 5.96
CA THR A 300 -6.54 -7.50 4.68
C THR A 300 -5.86 -6.73 3.54
N TRP A 301 -5.93 -5.41 3.54
CA TRP A 301 -5.22 -4.52 2.61
C TRP A 301 -3.71 -4.67 2.75
N ALA A 302 -3.21 -4.64 3.99
CA ALA A 302 -1.79 -4.83 4.26
C ALA A 302 -1.30 -6.19 3.77
N HIS A 303 -2.13 -7.21 3.97
CA HIS A 303 -1.89 -8.57 3.50
C HIS A 303 -1.86 -8.63 1.96
N TYR A 304 -2.83 -8.01 1.27
CA TYR A 304 -2.83 -7.89 -0.18
C TYR A 304 -1.54 -7.24 -0.72
N LEU A 305 -1.13 -6.10 -0.13
CA LEU A 305 0.12 -5.43 -0.51
C LEU A 305 1.35 -6.30 -0.22
N HIS A 306 1.33 -7.10 0.85
CA HIS A 306 2.40 -8.04 1.13
C HIS A 306 2.53 -9.09 0.01
N MET A 307 1.42 -9.73 -0.37
CA MET A 307 1.41 -10.74 -1.43
C MET A 307 1.85 -10.16 -2.78
N ALA A 308 1.27 -9.03 -3.18
CA ALA A 308 1.52 -8.42 -4.48
C ALA A 308 3.00 -8.01 -4.67
N ASP A 309 3.61 -7.30 -3.71
CA ASP A 309 5.02 -6.85 -3.85
C ASP A 309 6.01 -8.02 -3.79
N THR A 310 5.68 -9.06 -3.03
CA THR A 310 6.55 -10.23 -2.86
C THR A 310 6.49 -11.11 -4.10
N ALA A 311 5.30 -11.33 -4.66
CA ALA A 311 5.11 -12.00 -5.95
C ALA A 311 5.84 -11.25 -7.08
N ASP A 312 5.64 -9.93 -7.20
CA ASP A 312 6.34 -9.09 -8.20
C ASP A 312 7.87 -9.17 -8.04
N THR A 313 8.36 -9.22 -6.79
CA THR A 313 9.79 -9.38 -6.51
C THR A 313 10.28 -10.75 -6.96
N ALA A 314 9.61 -11.84 -6.58
CA ALA A 314 9.99 -13.20 -6.95
C ALA A 314 10.04 -13.37 -8.48
N MET A 315 9.01 -12.90 -9.17
CA MET A 315 8.94 -12.91 -10.64
C MET A 315 10.05 -12.07 -11.29
N SER A 316 10.35 -10.89 -10.75
CA SER A 316 11.44 -10.02 -11.25
C SER A 316 12.82 -10.70 -11.20
N PHE A 317 13.02 -11.66 -10.29
CA PHE A 317 14.25 -12.43 -10.15
C PHE A 317 14.18 -13.82 -10.80
N GLY A 318 13.08 -14.16 -11.48
CA GLY A 318 12.91 -15.44 -12.16
C GLY A 318 12.74 -16.63 -11.19
N VAL A 319 12.19 -16.39 -10.00
CA VAL A 319 11.81 -17.48 -9.09
C VAL A 319 10.59 -18.17 -9.66
N ASP A 320 10.76 -19.42 -10.07
CA ASP A 320 9.69 -20.27 -10.62
C ASP A 320 9.20 -21.25 -9.55
N ALA A 321 7.96 -21.08 -9.12
CA ALA A 321 7.30 -21.95 -8.13
C ALA A 321 6.41 -23.04 -8.78
N THR A 322 6.44 -23.20 -10.11
CA THR A 322 5.56 -24.14 -10.83
C THR A 322 5.94 -25.61 -10.65
N ASN A 323 7.19 -25.91 -10.31
CA ASN A 323 7.70 -27.28 -10.10
C ASN A 323 7.49 -27.81 -8.67
N VAL A 324 6.62 -27.17 -7.90
CA VAL A 324 6.39 -27.54 -6.51
C VAL A 324 5.23 -28.54 -6.46
N GLU A 325 5.56 -29.84 -6.44
CA GLU A 325 4.61 -30.92 -6.13
C GLU A 325 4.27 -30.91 -4.63
N LEU A 326 3.64 -29.84 -4.16
CA LEU A 326 3.00 -29.81 -2.85
C LEU A 326 1.51 -30.00 -3.08
N THR A 327 0.94 -31.04 -2.44
CA THR A 327 -0.50 -31.20 -2.26
C THR A 327 -1.00 -29.96 -1.52
N SER A 328 -1.42 -28.95 -2.27
CA SER A 328 -1.92 -27.70 -1.73
C SER A 328 -3.43 -27.67 -1.96
N ASP A 329 -4.17 -27.34 -0.90
CA ASP A 329 -5.59 -27.02 -0.98
C ASP A 329 -5.73 -25.65 -1.63
N LEU A 330 -5.59 -25.61 -2.96
CA LEU A 330 -5.74 -24.38 -3.73
C LEU A 330 -7.17 -23.85 -3.63
N PHE A 331 -7.28 -22.54 -3.85
CA PHE A 331 -8.57 -21.86 -3.90
C PHE A 331 -9.26 -22.15 -5.23
N THR A 332 -10.59 -22.16 -5.20
CA THR A 332 -11.46 -22.31 -6.36
C THR A 332 -12.32 -21.06 -6.54
N ALA A 333 -13.11 -21.01 -7.62
CA ALA A 333 -14.06 -19.93 -7.83
C ALA A 333 -15.07 -19.79 -6.68
N ASP A 334 -15.40 -20.88 -5.97
CA ASP A 334 -16.36 -20.86 -4.85
C ASP A 334 -15.83 -20.08 -3.63
N ASP A 335 -14.52 -19.83 -3.54
CA ASP A 335 -13.91 -19.02 -2.48
C ASP A 335 -13.93 -17.50 -2.80
N LEU A 336 -14.34 -17.13 -4.01
CA LEU A 336 -14.37 -15.74 -4.48
C LEU A 336 -15.69 -15.05 -4.06
N SER A 337 -15.63 -13.76 -3.76
CA SER A 337 -16.84 -12.97 -3.46
C SER A 337 -17.65 -12.67 -4.72
N GLN A 338 -16.99 -12.60 -5.87
CA GLN A 338 -17.56 -12.35 -7.19
C GLN A 338 -16.95 -13.34 -8.20
N PRO A 339 -17.38 -14.61 -8.21
CA PRO A 339 -16.81 -15.64 -9.10
C PRO A 339 -17.03 -15.37 -10.58
N ASP A 340 -18.12 -14.69 -10.93
CA ASP A 340 -18.49 -14.37 -12.31
C ASP A 340 -17.84 -13.07 -12.83
N HIS A 341 -17.02 -12.39 -12.02
CA HIS A 341 -16.33 -11.17 -12.44
C HIS A 341 -15.35 -11.46 -13.59
N PRO A 342 -15.22 -10.60 -14.62
CA PRO A 342 -14.34 -10.86 -15.76
C PRO A 342 -12.88 -11.16 -15.40
N ASP A 343 -12.38 -10.56 -14.31
CA ASP A 343 -11.00 -10.78 -13.81
C ASP A 343 -10.89 -11.85 -12.70
N ALA A 344 -11.97 -12.55 -12.35
CA ALA A 344 -11.98 -13.55 -11.28
C ALA A 344 -10.93 -14.65 -11.49
N ALA A 345 -10.80 -15.17 -12.71
CA ALA A 345 -9.81 -16.19 -13.05
C ALA A 345 -8.37 -15.69 -12.85
N LYS A 346 -8.07 -14.45 -13.27
CA LYS A 346 -6.72 -13.86 -13.08
C LYS A 346 -6.37 -13.66 -11.62
N PHE A 347 -7.35 -13.23 -10.81
CA PHE A 347 -7.15 -13.10 -9.37
C PHE A 347 -6.92 -14.48 -8.73
N LEU A 348 -7.64 -15.51 -9.17
CA LEU A 348 -7.46 -16.88 -8.70
C LEU A 348 -6.06 -17.42 -9.04
N ASP A 349 -5.57 -17.15 -10.24
CA ASP A 349 -4.21 -17.48 -10.66
C ASP A 349 -3.16 -16.76 -9.79
N PHE A 350 -3.37 -15.48 -9.51
CA PHE A 350 -2.50 -14.69 -8.63
C PHE A 350 -2.42 -15.28 -7.21
N ILE A 351 -3.57 -15.55 -6.58
CA ILE A 351 -3.59 -16.01 -5.18
C ILE A 351 -3.09 -17.45 -5.05
N ASN A 352 -3.37 -18.32 -6.01
CA ASN A 352 -2.83 -19.68 -6.01
C ASN A 352 -1.32 -19.68 -6.33
N GLY A 353 -0.85 -18.80 -7.22
CA GLY A 353 0.57 -18.56 -7.43
C GLY A 353 1.28 -18.08 -6.16
N TRP A 354 0.64 -17.22 -5.38
CA TRP A 354 1.14 -16.81 -4.07
C TRP A 354 1.26 -17.98 -3.09
N VAL A 355 0.25 -18.84 -2.98
CA VAL A 355 0.30 -20.05 -2.13
C VAL A 355 1.50 -20.91 -2.49
N LEU A 356 1.71 -21.20 -3.78
CA LEU A 356 2.84 -22.00 -4.24
C LEU A 356 4.19 -21.33 -3.91
N LEU A 357 4.31 -20.02 -4.11
CA LEU A 357 5.52 -19.26 -3.79
C LEU A 357 5.83 -19.29 -2.29
N THR A 358 4.84 -19.09 -1.43
CA THR A 358 5.05 -19.09 0.03
C THR A 358 5.52 -20.43 0.56
N ASN A 359 5.07 -21.54 -0.04
CA ASN A 359 5.58 -22.87 0.31
C ASN A 359 7.09 -22.98 0.04
N VAL A 360 7.56 -22.52 -1.12
CA VAL A 360 8.99 -22.47 -1.44
C VAL A 360 9.75 -21.58 -0.45
N LEU A 361 9.23 -20.39 -0.17
CA LEU A 361 9.87 -19.44 0.74
C LEU A 361 9.99 -20.00 2.16
N ASN A 362 8.95 -20.66 2.66
CA ASN A 362 8.96 -21.28 3.97
C ASN A 362 9.93 -22.46 4.04
N GLU A 363 9.97 -23.33 3.03
CA GLU A 363 10.95 -24.42 2.97
C GLU A 363 12.39 -23.90 2.89
N LEU A 364 12.64 -22.82 2.14
CA LEU A 364 13.94 -22.16 2.13
C LEU A 364 14.31 -21.60 3.51
N SER A 365 13.39 -20.94 4.20
CA SER A 365 13.61 -20.44 5.58
C SER A 365 13.92 -21.58 6.55
N ARG A 366 13.12 -22.66 6.54
CA ARG A 366 13.31 -23.85 7.37
C ARG A 366 14.66 -24.50 7.12
N SER A 367 15.11 -24.56 5.86
CA SER A 367 16.43 -25.10 5.48
C SER A 367 17.60 -24.31 6.09
N MET A 368 17.40 -23.02 6.39
CA MET A 368 18.36 -22.15 7.05
C MET A 368 18.17 -22.06 8.58
N GLY A 369 17.24 -22.84 9.14
CA GLY A 369 16.89 -22.78 10.56
C GLY A 369 16.17 -21.49 10.99
N GLN A 370 15.56 -20.79 10.03
CA GLN A 370 14.74 -19.61 10.30
C GLN A 370 13.25 -20.00 10.46
N PRO A 371 12.46 -19.24 11.22
CA PRO A 371 11.01 -19.37 11.21
C PRO A 371 10.43 -19.20 9.79
N ASP A 372 9.20 -19.68 9.60
CA ASP A 372 8.46 -19.49 8.35
C ASP A 372 8.46 -18.01 7.97
N TYR A 373 8.86 -17.73 6.72
CA TYR A 373 8.90 -16.36 6.21
C TYR A 373 7.49 -15.77 6.12
N TYR A 374 6.55 -16.62 5.72
CA TYR A 374 5.13 -16.34 5.68
C TYR A 374 4.41 -17.34 6.60
N PRO A 375 4.22 -16.99 7.89
CA PRO A 375 3.61 -17.87 8.90
C PRO A 375 2.08 -17.85 8.89
N PHE A 376 1.45 -17.24 7.88
CA PHE A 376 0.00 -17.07 7.82
C PHE A 376 -0.65 -18.24 7.08
N VAL A 377 -1.79 -18.70 7.61
CA VAL A 377 -2.71 -19.57 6.88
C VAL A 377 -3.85 -18.68 6.42
N LEU A 378 -4.05 -18.57 5.12
CA LEU A 378 -5.09 -17.70 4.59
C LEU A 378 -6.46 -18.40 4.64
N PRO A 379 -7.44 -17.92 5.43
CA PRO A 379 -8.75 -18.55 5.46
C PRO A 379 -9.50 -18.32 4.16
N ARG A 380 -10.28 -19.32 3.72
CA ARG A 380 -11.11 -19.24 2.51
C ARG A 380 -12.03 -18.02 2.53
N ALA A 381 -12.62 -17.69 3.67
CA ALA A 381 -13.48 -16.51 3.82
C ALA A 381 -12.75 -15.16 3.62
N ALA A 382 -11.43 -15.10 3.81
CA ALA A 382 -10.64 -13.89 3.54
C ALA A 382 -10.29 -13.72 2.05
N VAL A 383 -10.39 -14.78 1.23
CA VAL A 383 -10.12 -14.72 -0.21
C VAL A 383 -11.09 -13.77 -0.91
N GLY A 384 -12.37 -13.83 -0.58
CA GLY A 384 -13.37 -12.89 -1.11
C GLY A 384 -13.08 -11.42 -0.77
N LYS A 385 -12.51 -11.15 0.41
CA LYS A 385 -12.07 -9.81 0.84
C LYS A 385 -10.83 -9.34 0.07
N LEU A 386 -9.89 -10.25 -0.17
CA LEU A 386 -8.72 -9.98 -1.01
C LEU A 386 -9.10 -9.72 -2.47
N GLN A 387 -10.08 -10.44 -3.00
CA GLN A 387 -10.63 -10.18 -4.34
C GLN A 387 -11.26 -8.78 -4.41
N PHE A 388 -11.98 -8.38 -3.37
CA PHE A 388 -12.56 -7.04 -3.28
C PHE A 388 -11.48 -5.95 -3.33
N ILE A 389 -10.42 -6.05 -2.52
CA ILE A 389 -9.29 -5.11 -2.57
C ILE A 389 -8.64 -5.09 -3.96
N HIS A 390 -8.44 -6.26 -4.58
CA HIS A 390 -7.90 -6.37 -5.93
C HIS A 390 -8.75 -5.59 -6.95
N ARG A 391 -10.09 -5.69 -6.87
CA ARG A 391 -11.03 -4.96 -7.73
C ARG A 391 -10.95 -3.46 -7.52
N VAL A 392 -10.95 -2.99 -6.26
CA VAL A 392 -10.82 -1.57 -5.92
C VAL A 392 -9.53 -0.99 -6.50
N ILE A 393 -8.40 -1.68 -6.35
CA ILE A 393 -7.10 -1.24 -6.89
C ILE A 393 -7.10 -1.26 -8.43
N THR A 394 -7.70 -2.27 -9.04
CA THR A 394 -7.76 -2.42 -10.51
C THR A 394 -8.60 -1.32 -11.15
N GLU A 395 -9.74 -0.98 -10.56
CA GLU A 395 -10.59 0.13 -11.01
C GLU A 395 -9.87 1.47 -10.86
N GLN A 396 -9.23 1.72 -9.70
CA GLN A 396 -8.47 2.96 -9.48
C GLN A 396 -7.36 3.15 -10.52
N ARG A 397 -6.68 2.07 -10.91
CA ARG A 397 -5.64 2.13 -11.95
C ARG A 397 -6.19 2.54 -13.32
N ALA A 398 -7.45 2.22 -13.62
CA ALA A 398 -8.11 2.61 -14.85
C ALA A 398 -8.69 4.05 -14.81
N GLY A 399 -8.84 4.63 -13.62
CA GLY A 399 -9.44 5.95 -13.38
C GLY A 399 -8.45 7.09 -13.11
N SER A 400 -8.99 8.28 -12.80
CA SER A 400 -8.24 9.43 -12.30
C SER A 400 -8.22 9.46 -10.77
N ALA A 401 -7.31 10.23 -10.15
CA ALA A 401 -7.19 10.28 -8.69
C ALA A 401 -8.47 10.85 -8.03
N PRO A 402 -9.11 10.12 -7.08
CA PRO A 402 -10.26 10.62 -6.34
C PRO A 402 -9.85 11.72 -5.35
N THR A 403 -10.83 12.51 -4.91
CA THR A 403 -10.70 13.53 -3.85
C THR A 403 -11.59 13.09 -2.68
N MET A 404 -11.12 13.19 -1.44
CA MET A 404 -11.94 12.80 -0.28
C MET A 404 -13.14 13.74 -0.15
N VAL A 405 -14.29 13.16 0.22
CA VAL A 405 -15.52 13.88 0.58
C VAL A 405 -15.64 13.79 2.09
N VAL A 406 -15.81 14.92 2.77
CA VAL A 406 -15.76 14.96 4.24
C VAL A 406 -17.07 14.41 4.79
N ALA A 407 -17.05 13.79 5.98
CA ALA A 407 -18.25 13.30 6.68
C ALA A 407 -19.34 14.39 6.89
N SER A 408 -18.98 15.68 6.82
CA SER A 408 -19.93 16.80 6.82
C SER A 408 -20.80 16.89 5.56
N ASP A 409 -20.38 16.30 4.44
CA ASP A 409 -21.12 16.35 3.16
C ASP A 409 -22.25 15.29 3.11
N VAL A 410 -22.20 14.29 3.98
CA VAL A 410 -23.29 13.31 4.18
C VAL A 410 -24.42 13.88 5.05
N ALA A 411 -24.15 14.94 5.82
CA ALA A 411 -25.13 15.60 6.67
C ALA A 411 -25.98 16.67 5.94
N ALA A 412 -25.72 16.93 4.65
CA ALA A 412 -26.39 17.99 3.88
C ALA A 412 -27.45 17.48 2.87
N THR A 413 -27.98 16.27 3.06
CA THR A 413 -29.27 15.92 2.43
C THR A 413 -30.40 16.39 3.35
N GLU A 414 -30.79 17.66 3.18
CA GLU A 414 -32.08 18.13 3.69
C GLU A 414 -33.20 17.23 3.16
N PRO A 415 -34.20 16.86 3.97
CA PRO A 415 -35.31 16.05 3.51
C PRO A 415 -36.15 16.86 2.49
N GLU A 416 -36.44 16.23 1.36
CA GLU A 416 -37.40 16.71 0.35
C GLU A 416 -38.68 17.25 1.03
N PRO A 417 -39.20 18.42 0.60
CA PRO A 417 -40.45 18.92 1.15
C PRO A 417 -41.59 17.98 0.75
N ALA A 418 -42.20 17.36 1.76
CA ALA A 418 -43.35 16.49 1.60
C ALA A 418 -44.50 17.22 0.85
N GLU A 419 -45.05 16.54 -0.16
CA GLU A 419 -46.29 16.95 -0.82
C GLU A 419 -47.44 17.11 0.20
N PRO A 420 -48.32 18.12 0.04
CA PRO A 420 -49.40 18.34 0.99
C PRO A 420 -50.52 17.31 0.76
N ALA A 421 -50.78 16.48 1.77
CA ALA A 421 -51.98 15.65 1.87
C ALA A 421 -53.20 16.50 2.33
N PRO A 422 -54.44 16.07 2.02
CA PRO A 422 -55.58 16.98 1.87
C PRO A 422 -56.23 17.42 3.18
N GLU A 423 -56.80 18.63 3.13
CA GLU A 423 -57.60 19.31 4.15
C GLU A 423 -58.62 18.39 4.86
N GLN A 424 -58.43 18.18 6.15
CA GLN A 424 -59.47 17.71 7.06
C GLN A 424 -59.98 18.87 7.92
N THR A 425 -61.21 19.28 7.60
CA THR A 425 -62.06 20.20 8.36
C THR A 425 -62.18 19.74 9.82
N GLN A 426 -61.79 20.58 10.78
CA GLN A 426 -62.12 20.38 12.19
C GLN A 426 -62.96 21.54 12.75
N THR A 427 -64.14 21.13 13.18
CA THR A 427 -65.22 21.84 13.85
C THR A 427 -64.78 22.37 15.22
N GLN A 428 -65.05 23.64 15.48
CA GLN A 428 -64.86 24.30 16.77
C GLN A 428 -65.76 23.69 17.87
N THR A 429 -65.18 23.42 19.04
CA THR A 429 -65.96 23.36 20.30
C THR A 429 -65.25 24.18 21.37
N GLN A 430 -65.88 25.29 21.74
CA GLN A 430 -65.49 26.18 22.82
C GLN A 430 -65.93 25.61 24.18
N SER A 431 -65.10 25.73 25.21
CA SER A 431 -65.59 25.84 26.59
C SER A 431 -64.59 26.57 27.49
N GLN A 432 -65.16 27.26 28.50
CA GLN A 432 -64.60 28.12 29.56
C GLN A 432 -64.77 29.61 29.23
N GLY A 433 -65.64 30.39 29.88
CA GLY A 433 -66.22 30.27 31.22
C GLY A 433 -65.67 31.39 32.10
N GLY A 434 -66.36 32.54 32.17
CA GLY A 434 -65.88 33.71 32.90
C GLY A 434 -67.01 34.68 33.29
N ALA A 435 -67.52 34.44 34.50
CA ALA A 435 -68.17 35.33 35.47
C ALA A 435 -68.75 36.72 35.07
N GLN A 436 -70.06 36.87 35.34
CA GLN A 436 -70.68 37.87 36.23
C GLN A 436 -70.13 39.30 36.21
N SER A 437 -70.80 40.20 35.51
CA SER A 437 -71.67 41.29 36.04
C SER A 437 -71.95 42.31 34.93
#